data_AF-A0AB35QW20-F1
#
_entry.id   AF-A0AB35QW20-F1
#
_cell.length_a   1.000
_cell.length_b   1.000
_cell.length_c   1.000
_cell.angle_alpha   90.00
_cell.angle_beta   90.00
_cell.angle_gamma   90.00
#
_symmetry.space_group_name_H-M   'P 1'
#
loop_
_entity.id
_entity.type
_entity.pdbx_description
1 polymer ?
#
loop_
_entity_poly.entity_id
_entity_poly.type
_entity_poly.pdbx_seq_one_letter_code
_entity_poly.pdbx_strand_id
1 'polypeptide(L)'
;MSKRHNPLNEAMVAQILHHLRNGEVKRCIDMGLDPEILVLLQQPSSQSVLLNSNVIWCQVAIDPDMVKRLLSNKERTDEEIRIVQRALRLGATTPMLQQFFGMSPQEVSLQRVLVGVPGKPGRFRDLPDDTPLWHRFVQLMADL
;
A
#
# COMPACT_ATOMS: atom_id res chain seq x y z
N MET A 1 -2.23 22.44 34.60
CA MET A 1 -3.00 21.33 34.00
C MET A 1 -2.17 20.73 32.87
N SER A 2 -1.64 19.52 33.03
CA SER A 2 -0.84 18.88 31.98
C SER A 2 -1.72 18.57 30.78
N LYS A 3 -1.43 19.19 29.63
CA LYS A 3 -2.01 18.82 28.33
C LYS A 3 -1.72 17.34 28.12
N ARG A 4 -2.75 16.48 28.18
CA ARG A 4 -2.63 15.08 27.79
C ARG A 4 -2.56 15.07 26.26
N HIS A 5 -1.35 15.22 25.73
CA HIS A 5 -1.08 15.17 24.30
C HIS A 5 -1.25 13.74 23.82
N ASN A 6 -2.10 13.55 22.81
CA ASN A 6 -2.25 12.28 22.13
C ASN A 6 -1.55 12.38 20.77
N PRO A 7 -0.34 11.82 20.62
CA PRO A 7 0.49 12.01 19.43
C PRO A 7 -0.17 11.45 18.16
N LEU A 8 -1.03 10.42 18.29
CA LEU A 8 -1.78 9.89 17.16
C LEU A 8 -2.85 10.87 16.68
N ASN A 9 -3.60 11.48 17.60
CA ASN A 9 -4.60 12.49 17.25
C ASN A 9 -3.93 13.71 16.59
N GLU A 10 -2.77 14.14 17.09
CA GLU A 10 -2.00 15.25 16.52
C GLU A 10 -1.53 14.93 15.10
N ALA A 11 -0.90 13.77 14.91
CA ALA A 11 -0.45 13.33 13.59
C ALA A 11 -1.61 13.25 12.59
N MET A 12 -2.75 12.68 13.02
CA MET A 12 -3.92 12.55 12.15
C MET A 12 -4.54 13.90 11.81
N VAL A 13 -4.73 14.82 12.77
CA VAL A 13 -5.24 16.17 12.45
C VAL A 13 -4.28 16.92 11.53
N ALA A 14 -2.97 16.86 11.78
CA ALA A 14 -1.98 17.49 10.93
C ALA A 14 -2.06 16.96 9.48
N GLN A 15 -2.19 15.65 9.32
CA GLN A 15 -2.31 15.01 8.00
C GLN A 15 -3.60 15.42 7.27
N ILE A 16 -4.74 15.42 7.99
CA ILE A 16 -6.04 15.79 7.42
C ILE A 16 -6.04 17.26 6.99
N LEU A 17 -5.53 18.16 7.83
CA LEU A 17 -5.44 19.59 7.51
C LEU A 17 -4.47 19.87 6.36
N HIS A 18 -3.39 19.10 6.25
CA HIS A 18 -2.48 19.17 5.12
C HIS A 18 -3.21 18.84 3.80
N HIS A 19 -3.95 17.73 3.77
CA HIS A 19 -4.73 17.34 2.58
C HIS A 19 -5.81 18.37 2.24
N LEU A 20 -6.57 18.85 3.24
CA LEU A 20 -7.59 19.88 3.03
C LEU A 20 -7.02 21.17 2.45
N ARG A 21 -5.87 21.63 2.97
CA ARG A 21 -5.20 22.85 2.47
C ARG A 21 -4.70 22.71 1.04
N ASN A 22 -4.34 21.49 0.62
CA ASN A 22 -3.89 21.20 -0.74
C ASN A 22 -5.04 20.87 -1.71
N GLY A 23 -6.30 20.95 -1.25
CA GLY A 23 -7.48 20.59 -2.06
C GLY A 23 -7.64 19.08 -2.29
N GLU A 24 -6.93 18.25 -1.53
CA GLU A 24 -6.89 16.79 -1.66
C GLU A 24 -8.04 16.13 -0.86
N VAL A 25 -9.27 16.62 -1.03
CA VAL A 25 -10.46 16.16 -0.28
C VAL A 25 -10.68 14.66 -0.46
N LYS A 26 -10.43 14.14 -1.67
CA LYS A 26 -10.53 12.70 -1.96
C LYS A 26 -9.65 11.85 -1.02
N ARG A 27 -8.43 12.31 -0.72
CA ARG A 27 -7.53 11.58 0.21
C ARG A 27 -8.08 11.54 1.63
N CYS A 28 -8.78 12.59 2.06
CA CYS A 28 -9.43 12.61 3.37
C CYS A 28 -10.58 11.59 3.43
N ILE A 29 -11.35 11.47 2.34
CA ILE A 29 -12.42 10.46 2.23
C ILE A 29 -11.84 9.04 2.22
N ASP A 30 -10.74 8.83 1.50
CA ASP A 30 -10.04 7.54 1.46
C ASP A 30 -9.49 7.13 2.85
N MET A 31 -9.23 8.11 3.74
CA MET A 31 -8.90 7.87 5.16
C MET A 31 -10.12 7.49 6.02
N GLY A 32 -11.32 7.44 5.45
CA GLY A 32 -12.57 7.12 6.14
C GLY A 32 -13.27 8.31 6.79
N LEU A 33 -12.95 9.55 6.40
CA LEU A 33 -13.64 10.73 6.90
C LEU A 33 -14.89 11.03 6.09
N ASP A 34 -16.01 11.18 6.78
CA ASP A 34 -17.24 11.61 6.15
C ASP A 34 -17.16 13.07 5.69
N PRO A 35 -17.76 13.43 4.54
CA PRO A 35 -17.76 14.80 4.03
C PRO A 35 -18.27 15.84 5.03
N GLU A 36 -19.25 15.48 5.86
CA GLU A 36 -19.79 16.34 6.92
C GLU A 36 -18.72 16.70 7.97
N ILE A 37 -17.89 15.73 8.35
CA ILE A 37 -16.76 15.95 9.26
C ILE A 37 -15.73 16.89 8.63
N LEU A 38 -15.48 16.75 7.32
CA LEU A 38 -14.55 17.62 6.59
C LEU A 38 -15.03 19.08 6.56
N VAL A 39 -16.33 19.32 6.42
CA VAL A 39 -16.91 20.67 6.51
C VAL A 39 -16.72 21.25 7.91
N LEU A 40 -17.00 20.46 8.96
CA LEU A 40 -16.79 20.88 10.35
C LEU A 40 -15.32 21.19 10.65
N LEU A 41 -14.40 20.41 10.07
CA LEU A 41 -12.95 20.57 10.21
C LEU A 41 -12.40 21.84 9.56
N GLN A 42 -13.15 22.53 8.70
CA GLN A 42 -12.75 23.85 8.20
C GLN A 42 -12.74 24.91 9.32
N GLN A 43 -13.48 24.68 10.41
CA GLN A 43 -13.53 25.58 11.55
C GLN A 43 -12.36 25.30 12.53
N PRO A 44 -11.56 26.31 12.91
CA PRO A 44 -10.45 26.15 13.86
C PRO A 44 -10.86 25.60 15.23
N SER A 45 -12.10 25.87 15.66
CA SER A 45 -12.69 25.34 16.89
C SER A 45 -12.78 23.81 16.85
N SER A 46 -13.31 23.24 15.77
CA SER A 46 -13.43 21.79 15.57
C SER A 46 -12.07 21.09 15.55
N GLN A 47 -11.09 21.70 14.89
CA GLN A 47 -9.70 21.22 14.87
C GLN A 47 -9.14 21.14 16.29
N SER A 48 -9.37 22.19 17.08
CA SER A 48 -8.91 22.28 18.46
C SER A 48 -9.53 21.21 19.36
N VAL A 49 -10.80 20.85 19.15
CA VAL A 49 -11.47 19.77 19.89
C VAL A 49 -10.80 18.42 19.61
N LEU A 50 -10.52 18.09 18.34
CA LEU A 50 -9.89 16.82 17.98
C LEU A 50 -8.44 16.72 18.46
N LEU A 51 -7.69 17.83 18.40
CA LEU A 51 -6.30 17.90 18.89
C LEU A 51 -6.21 17.73 20.41
N ASN A 52 -7.14 18.32 21.16
CA ASN A 52 -7.13 18.29 22.63
C ASN A 52 -7.98 17.15 23.21
N SER A 53 -8.45 16.23 22.38
CA SER A 53 -9.24 15.07 22.85
C SER A 53 -8.38 14.15 23.73
N ASN A 54 -8.93 13.79 24.89
CA ASN A 54 -8.31 12.85 25.83
C ASN A 54 -8.39 11.38 25.37
N VAL A 55 -9.14 11.10 24.29
CA VAL A 55 -9.36 9.75 23.76
C VAL A 55 -8.80 9.68 22.34
N ILE A 56 -8.17 8.55 22.00
CA ILE A 56 -7.76 8.25 20.63
C ILE A 56 -9.03 8.00 19.81
N TRP A 57 -9.28 8.80 18.79
CA TRP A 57 -10.46 8.66 17.91
C TRP A 57 -10.12 7.98 16.57
N CYS A 58 -8.87 7.53 16.39
CA CYS A 58 -8.40 6.82 15.22
C CYS A 58 -7.88 5.42 15.60
N GLN A 59 -8.25 4.40 14.82
CA GLN A 59 -7.64 3.08 14.95
C GLN A 59 -6.57 2.93 13.88
N VAL A 60 -5.33 2.69 14.30
CA VAL A 60 -4.19 2.45 13.40
C VAL A 60 -3.82 0.98 13.49
N ALA A 61 -3.87 0.28 12.36
CA ALA A 61 -3.36 -1.08 12.21
C ALA A 61 -2.11 -1.04 11.33
N ILE A 62 -0.99 -1.49 11.88
CA ILE A 62 0.26 -1.66 11.12
C ILE A 62 0.34 -3.13 10.75
N ASP A 63 0.50 -3.42 9.46
CA ASP A 63 0.85 -4.75 8.98
C ASP A 63 2.38 -4.90 9.04
N PRO A 64 2.93 -5.61 10.04
CA PRO A 64 4.37 -5.75 10.21
C PRO A 64 4.99 -6.56 9.06
N ASP A 65 4.27 -7.49 8.45
CA ASP A 65 4.79 -8.31 7.36
C ASP A 65 4.86 -7.50 6.07
N MET A 66 3.86 -6.66 5.79
CA MET A 66 3.92 -5.69 4.69
C MET A 66 5.05 -4.68 4.88
N VAL A 67 5.21 -4.13 6.09
CA VAL A 67 6.30 -3.21 6.41
C VAL A 67 7.66 -3.89 6.20
N LYS A 68 7.82 -5.12 6.69
CA LYS A 68 9.05 -5.91 6.45
C LYS A 68 9.30 -6.17 4.97
N ARG A 69 8.28 -6.52 4.18
CA ARG A 69 8.40 -6.70 2.72
C ARG A 69 8.84 -5.41 2.01
N LEU A 70 8.26 -4.28 2.39
CA LEU A 70 8.64 -2.97 1.84
C LEU A 70 10.08 -2.58 2.22
N LEU A 71 10.53 -2.94 3.41
CA LEU A 71 11.90 -2.70 3.87
C LEU A 71 12.89 -3.69 3.26
N SER A 72 12.53 -4.97 3.10
CA SER A 72 13.35 -6.00 2.46
C SER A 72 13.52 -5.76 0.96
N ASN A 73 12.61 -5.01 0.31
CA ASN A 73 12.84 -4.52 -1.05
C ASN A 73 14.11 -3.66 -1.19
N LYS A 74 14.68 -3.12 -0.09
CA LYS A 74 16.01 -2.48 -0.11
C LYS A 74 17.17 -3.49 -0.09
N GLU A 75 16.95 -4.72 0.36
CA GLU A 75 17.94 -5.80 0.50
C GLU A 75 17.43 -7.06 -0.20
N ARG A 76 17.21 -7.00 -1.51
CA ARG A 76 16.80 -8.18 -2.28
C ARG A 76 17.87 -9.26 -2.11
N THR A 77 17.54 -10.32 -1.38
CA THR A 77 18.42 -11.47 -1.17
C THR A 77 18.50 -12.26 -2.48
N ASP A 78 19.62 -12.92 -2.78
CA ASP A 78 19.80 -13.75 -3.98
C ASP A 78 18.68 -14.79 -4.18
N GLU A 79 18.11 -15.27 -3.09
CA GLU A 79 16.97 -16.20 -3.09
C GLU A 79 15.68 -15.56 -3.60
N GLU A 80 15.38 -14.32 -3.20
CA GLU A 80 14.22 -13.59 -3.68
C GLU A 80 14.34 -13.28 -5.18
N ILE A 81 15.55 -12.92 -5.62
CA ILE A 81 15.85 -12.73 -7.05
C ILE A 81 15.58 -14.04 -7.81
N ARG A 82 16.02 -15.20 -7.30
CA ARG A 82 15.76 -16.51 -7.91
C ARG A 82 14.26 -16.83 -7.99
N ILE A 83 13.49 -16.54 -6.95
CA ILE A 83 12.04 -16.78 -6.92
C ILE A 83 11.33 -15.90 -7.95
N VAL A 84 11.66 -14.60 -8.01
CA VAL A 84 11.08 -13.67 -9.00
C VAL A 84 11.41 -14.12 -10.43
N GLN A 85 12.67 -14.49 -10.68
CA GLN A 85 13.12 -14.98 -11.99
C GLN A 85 12.36 -16.24 -12.40
N ARG A 86 12.15 -17.18 -11.47
CA ARG A 86 11.35 -18.38 -11.71
C ARG A 86 9.87 -18.05 -11.95
N ALA A 87 9.30 -17.15 -11.16
CA ALA A 87 7.92 -16.69 -11.30
C ALA A 87 7.65 -16.10 -12.68
N LEU A 88 8.58 -15.29 -13.19
CA LEU A 88 8.52 -14.73 -14.52
C LEU A 88 8.55 -15.80 -15.61
N ARG A 89 9.42 -16.83 -15.49
CA ARG A 89 9.46 -17.95 -16.44
C ARG A 89 8.15 -18.76 -16.47
N LEU A 90 7.47 -18.84 -15.33
CA LEU A 90 6.18 -19.53 -15.18
C LEU A 90 4.98 -18.66 -15.57
N GLY A 91 5.20 -17.41 -15.98
CA GLY A 91 4.15 -16.55 -16.54
C GLY A 91 3.45 -15.64 -15.55
N ALA A 92 4.05 -15.35 -14.39
CA ALA A 92 3.51 -14.40 -13.41
C ALA A 92 3.11 -13.05 -14.05
N THR A 93 1.95 -12.53 -13.63
CA THR A 93 1.41 -11.26 -14.12
C THR A 93 2.11 -10.07 -13.43
N THR A 94 2.09 -8.90 -14.06
CA THR A 94 2.60 -7.67 -13.43
C THR A 94 1.86 -7.34 -12.14
N PRO A 95 0.51 -7.44 -12.06
CA PRO A 95 -0.21 -7.28 -10.80
C PRO A 95 0.21 -8.30 -9.72
N MET A 96 0.43 -9.58 -10.07
CA MET A 96 1.00 -10.57 -9.13
C MET A 96 2.35 -10.11 -8.56
N LEU A 97 3.27 -9.69 -9.42
CA LEU A 97 4.61 -9.29 -8.95
C LEU A 97 4.58 -7.98 -8.16
N GLN A 98 3.63 -7.10 -8.47
CA GLN A 98 3.39 -5.89 -7.70
C GLN A 98 2.77 -6.19 -6.32
N GLN A 99 1.79 -7.08 -6.26
CA GLN A 99 1.08 -7.46 -5.04
C GLN A 99 1.93 -8.33 -4.12
N PHE A 100 2.66 -9.32 -4.66
CA PHE A 100 3.37 -10.33 -3.87
C PHE A 100 4.86 -10.05 -3.69
N PHE A 101 5.49 -9.30 -4.61
CA PHE A 101 6.93 -8.96 -4.57
C PHE A 101 7.20 -7.44 -4.55
N GLY A 102 6.16 -6.62 -4.42
CA GLY A 102 6.29 -5.15 -4.35
C GLY A 102 6.96 -4.52 -5.57
N MET A 103 7.04 -5.23 -6.70
CA MET A 103 7.74 -4.74 -7.89
C MET A 103 6.91 -3.68 -8.61
N SER A 104 7.55 -2.57 -8.97
CA SER A 104 6.97 -1.61 -9.89
C SER A 104 6.83 -2.21 -11.30
N PRO A 105 5.89 -1.72 -12.14
CA PRO A 105 5.76 -2.17 -13.53
C PRO A 105 7.04 -2.04 -14.35
N GLN A 106 7.88 -1.05 -14.03
CA GLN A 106 9.18 -0.82 -14.67
C GLN A 106 10.19 -1.91 -14.29
N GLU A 107 10.30 -2.24 -13.01
CA GLU A 107 11.16 -3.35 -12.52
C GLU A 107 10.73 -4.70 -13.10
N VAL A 108 9.42 -4.97 -13.17
CA VAL A 108 8.89 -6.20 -13.79
C VAL A 108 9.28 -6.29 -15.26
N SER A 109 9.19 -5.18 -15.98
CA SER A 109 9.55 -5.11 -17.40
C SER A 109 11.05 -5.35 -17.62
N LEU A 110 11.90 -4.70 -16.82
CA LEU A 110 13.35 -4.93 -16.84
C LEU A 110 13.68 -6.39 -16.53
N GLN A 111 13.02 -6.97 -15.53
CA GLN A 111 13.32 -8.32 -15.12
C GLN A 111 12.88 -9.35 -16.16
N ARG A 112 11.74 -9.14 -16.85
CA ARG A 112 11.34 -9.98 -18.01
C ARG A 112 12.41 -10.01 -19.10
N VAL A 113 13.00 -8.86 -19.42
CA VAL A 113 14.09 -8.76 -20.40
C VAL A 113 15.31 -9.56 -19.93
N LEU A 114 15.70 -9.43 -18.66
CA LEU A 114 16.84 -10.16 -18.09
C LEU A 114 16.63 -11.69 -18.03
N VAL A 115 15.40 -12.14 -17.82
CA VAL A 115 15.06 -13.59 -17.81
C VAL A 115 14.89 -14.16 -19.23
N GLY A 116 14.81 -13.30 -20.26
CA GLY A 116 14.48 -13.72 -21.62
C GLY A 116 13.00 -14.10 -21.80
N VAL A 117 12.11 -13.63 -20.92
CA VAL A 117 10.67 -13.84 -21.03
C VAL A 117 10.11 -12.70 -21.89
N PRO A 118 9.49 -12.99 -23.05
CA PRO A 118 8.99 -11.93 -23.92
C PRO A 118 7.98 -11.06 -23.18
N GLY A 119 8.14 -9.74 -23.28
CA GLY A 119 7.13 -8.79 -22.84
C GLY A 119 5.83 -9.08 -23.59
N LYS A 120 4.78 -9.47 -22.86
CA LYS A 120 3.49 -9.77 -23.50
C LYS A 120 2.94 -8.48 -24.14
N PRO A 121 2.51 -8.50 -25.40
CA PRO A 121 1.88 -7.34 -26.02
C PRO A 121 0.45 -7.17 -25.49
N GLY A 122 0.15 -5.96 -25.00
CA GLY A 122 -1.21 -5.44 -24.91
C GLY A 122 -2.01 -5.72 -23.62
N ARG A 123 -2.98 -4.84 -23.37
CA ARG A 123 -3.90 -4.80 -22.22
C ARG A 123 -4.64 -6.14 -22.06
N PHE A 124 -4.35 -6.87 -20.99
CA PHE A 124 -5.33 -7.81 -20.45
C PHE A 124 -6.47 -6.99 -19.84
N ARG A 125 -7.72 -7.32 -20.18
CA ARG A 125 -8.90 -6.85 -19.44
C ARG A 125 -8.71 -7.22 -17.97
N ASP A 126 -9.12 -6.33 -17.06
CA ASP A 126 -9.11 -6.54 -15.61
C ASP A 126 -9.64 -7.93 -15.28
N LEU A 127 -8.76 -8.86 -14.92
CA LEU A 127 -9.16 -10.13 -14.32
C LEU A 127 -9.59 -9.83 -12.88
N PRO A 128 -10.76 -10.27 -12.43
CA PRO A 128 -11.13 -10.13 -11.03
C PRO A 128 -10.37 -11.17 -10.20
N ASP A 129 -9.65 -10.67 -9.20
CA ASP A 129 -8.94 -11.39 -8.14
C ASP A 129 -7.85 -12.39 -8.61
N ASP A 130 -6.58 -11.97 -8.50
CA ASP A 130 -5.40 -12.79 -8.80
C ASP A 130 -5.08 -13.83 -7.70
N THR A 131 -5.83 -13.83 -6.58
CA THR A 131 -5.59 -14.73 -5.43
C THR A 131 -5.64 -16.22 -5.79
N PRO A 132 -6.62 -16.73 -6.57
CA PRO A 132 -6.66 -18.14 -6.96
C PRO A 132 -5.51 -18.53 -7.91
N LEU A 133 -5.12 -17.60 -8.79
CA LEU A 133 -3.98 -17.79 -9.70
C LEU A 133 -2.67 -17.85 -8.92
N TRP A 134 -2.53 -17.02 -7.88
CA TRP A 134 -1.39 -17.06 -6.96
C TRP A 134 -1.32 -18.39 -6.21
N HIS A 135 -2.44 -18.90 -5.68
CA HIS A 135 -2.43 -20.20 -5.00
C HIS A 135 -2.03 -21.35 -5.93
N ARG A 136 -2.52 -21.34 -7.18
CA ARG A 136 -2.11 -22.32 -8.19
C ARG A 136 -0.63 -22.19 -8.55
N PHE A 137 -0.14 -20.95 -8.64
CA PHE A 137 1.27 -20.66 -8.87
C PHE A 137 2.15 -21.17 -7.72
N VAL A 138 1.76 -20.94 -6.47
CA VAL A 138 2.49 -21.41 -5.28
C VAL A 138 2.54 -22.94 -5.24
N GLN A 139 1.46 -23.63 -5.60
CA GLN A 139 1.46 -25.10 -5.73
C GLN A 139 2.51 -25.57 -6.76
N LEU A 140 2.53 -24.96 -7.95
CA LEU A 140 3.49 -25.29 -9.00
C LEU A 140 4.95 -24.96 -8.62
N MET A 141 5.15 -24.03 -7.70
CA MET A 141 6.45 -23.70 -7.13
C MET A 141 6.91 -24.69 -6.04
N ALA A 142 5.98 -25.42 -5.41
CA ALA A 142 6.25 -26.35 -4.30
C ALA A 142 6.48 -27.81 -4.76
N ASP A 143 6.05 -28.19 -5.96
CA ASP A 143 6.20 -29.54 -6.53
C ASP A 143 7.61 -29.82 -7.11
N LEU A 144 8.66 -29.16 -6.59
CA LEU A 144 10.09 -29.30 -6.97
C LEU A 144 10.99 -29.14 -5.73
#